data_AF-A0A1Y5T3J0-F1
#
_entry.id   AF-A0A1Y5T3J0-F1
#
_cell.length_a   1.000
_cell.length_b   1.000
_cell.length_c   1.000
_cell.angle_alpha   90.00
_cell.angle_beta   90.00
_cell.angle_gamma   90.00
#
_symmetry.space_group_name_H-M   'P 1'
#
loop_
_entity.id
_entity.type
_entity.pdbx_description
1 polymer ?
#
loop_
_entity_poly.entity_id
_entity_poly.type
_entity_poly.pdbx_seq_one_letter_code
_entity_poly.pdbx_strand_id
1 'polypeptide(L)'
;MGLIFEIRRRVLASLTPMFCLLAVVYFGYHIIEGDRGLFAYLRLKHEIDTASHTLAVVTAEREKLERRVALLHPDGLDIDLLDERARATLGLSHPDDAVIFLPE
;
A
#
# COMPACT_ATOMS: atom_id res chain seq x y z
N MET A 1 -31.22 -36.22 53.48
CA MET A 1 -29.78 -36.38 53.20
C MET A 1 -29.46 -36.67 51.73
N GLY A 2 -30.36 -36.47 50.75
CA GLY A 2 -30.06 -36.64 49.32
C GLY A 2 -29.90 -35.32 48.54
N LEU A 3 -30.62 -34.28 48.97
CA LEU A 3 -30.70 -33.00 48.25
C LEU A 3 -29.35 -32.28 48.14
N ILE A 4 -28.58 -32.23 49.24
CA ILE A 4 -27.27 -31.57 49.29
C ILE A 4 -26.26 -32.29 48.37
N PHE A 5 -26.32 -33.62 48.30
CA PHE A 5 -25.43 -34.41 47.46
C PHE A 5 -25.72 -34.20 45.97
N GLU A 6 -27.00 -34.14 45.60
CA GLU A 6 -27.40 -33.84 44.21
C GLU A 6 -27.05 -32.42 43.79
N ILE A 7 -27.27 -31.43 44.66
CA ILE A 7 -26.90 -30.04 44.40
C ILE A 7 -25.38 -29.94 44.17
N ARG A 8 -24.59 -30.56 45.04
CA ARG A 8 -23.12 -30.55 44.91
C ARG A 8 -22.65 -31.20 43.60
N ARG A 9 -23.26 -32.33 43.21
CA ARG A 9 -22.95 -33.03 41.96
C ARG A 9 -23.29 -32.21 40.71
N ARG A 10 -24.43 -31.52 40.70
CA ARG A 10 -24.85 -30.66 39.57
C ARG A 10 -24.01 -29.39 39.46
N VAL A 11 -23.65 -28.78 40.60
CA VAL A 11 -22.75 -27.62 40.64
C VAL A 11 -21.37 -27.98 40.11
N LEU A 12 -20.78 -29.08 40.59
CA LEU A 12 -19.47 -29.56 40.11
C LEU A 12 -19.50 -29.89 38.60
N ALA A 13 -20.58 -30.47 38.10
CA ALA A 13 -20.75 -30.75 36.67
C ALA A 13 -20.93 -29.48 35.81
N SER A 14 -21.46 -28.39 36.39
CA SER A 14 -21.70 -27.13 35.68
C SER A 14 -20.49 -26.18 35.69
N LEU A 15 -19.50 -26.43 36.53
CA LEU A 15 -18.27 -25.62 36.59
C LEU A 15 -17.46 -25.72 35.29
N THR A 16 -17.35 -26.92 34.71
CA THR A 16 -16.61 -27.14 33.46
C THR A 16 -17.17 -26.32 32.29
N PRO A 17 -18.47 -26.40 31.92
CA PRO A 17 -19.00 -25.60 30.82
C PRO A 17 -18.96 -24.09 31.14
N MET A 18 -19.12 -23.68 32.40
CA MET A 18 -19.01 -22.28 32.79
C MET A 18 -17.59 -21.74 32.59
N PHE A 19 -16.57 -22.51 32.97
CA PHE A 19 -15.18 -22.13 32.78
C PHE A 19 -14.80 -22.10 31.30
N CYS A 20 -15.29 -23.04 30.49
CA CYS A 20 -15.14 -23.01 29.04
C CYS A 20 -15.75 -21.75 28.43
N LEU A 21 -16.96 -21.37 28.85
CA LEU A 21 -17.62 -20.17 28.34
C LEU A 21 -16.83 -18.90 28.69
N LEU A 22 -16.36 -18.79 29.93
CA LEU A 22 -15.50 -17.67 30.35
C LEU A 22 -14.20 -17.60 29.55
N ALA A 23 -13.56 -18.75 29.31
CA ALA A 23 -12.35 -18.82 28.48
C ALA A 23 -12.63 -18.36 27.04
N VAL A 24 -13.73 -18.80 26.43
CA VAL A 24 -14.12 -18.39 25.08
C VAL A 24 -14.36 -16.88 25.01
N VAL A 25 -15.04 -16.29 25.99
CA VAL A 25 -15.26 -14.85 26.04
C VAL A 25 -13.93 -14.10 26.19
N TYR A 26 -13.06 -14.54 27.10
CA TYR A 26 -11.75 -13.93 27.33
C TYR A 26 -10.87 -13.96 26.08
N PHE A 27 -10.72 -15.13 25.44
CA PHE A 27 -9.95 -15.26 24.22
C PHE A 27 -10.59 -14.52 23.05
N GLY A 28 -11.92 -14.57 22.92
CA GLY A 28 -12.66 -13.82 21.91
C GLY A 28 -12.41 -12.32 21.99
N TYR A 29 -12.43 -11.77 23.21
CA TYR A 29 -12.11 -10.36 23.45
C TYR A 29 -10.66 -10.03 23.08
N HIS A 30 -9.69 -10.84 23.54
CA HIS A 30 -8.27 -10.61 23.27
C HIS A 30 -7.86 -10.78 21.80
N ILE A 31 -8.60 -11.58 21.01
CA ILE A 31 -8.41 -11.67 19.55
C ILE A 31 -8.74 -10.32 18.87
N ILE A 32 -9.63 -9.54 19.46
CA ILE A 32 -10.10 -8.28 18.89
C ILE A 32 -9.21 -7.12 19.38
N GLU A 33 -8.96 -7.03 20.68
CA GLU A 33 -8.24 -5.88 21.29
C GLU A 33 -6.71 -6.04 21.34
N GLY A 34 -6.17 -7.22 21.05
CA GLY A 34 -4.74 -7.44 21.11
C GLY A 34 -3.94 -6.68 20.04
N ASP A 35 -2.68 -6.34 20.33
CA ASP A 35 -1.73 -5.75 19.38
C ASP A 35 -1.47 -6.61 18.13
N ARG A 36 -1.80 -7.91 18.20
CA ARG A 36 -1.75 -8.87 17.09
C ARG A 36 -3.13 -9.41 16.73
N GLY A 37 -4.17 -8.68 17.11
CA GLY A 37 -5.56 -9.04 16.88
C GLY A 37 -6.00 -8.82 15.44
N LEU A 38 -7.27 -9.10 15.18
CA LEU A 38 -7.87 -9.00 13.85
C LEU A 38 -7.77 -7.58 13.28
N PHE A 39 -8.02 -6.54 14.10
CA PHE A 39 -7.94 -5.15 13.66
C PHE A 39 -6.50 -4.73 13.31
N ALA A 40 -5.52 -5.17 14.11
CA ALA A 40 -4.11 -4.91 13.81
C ALA A 40 -3.70 -5.56 12.47
N TYR A 41 -4.14 -6.79 12.22
CA TYR A 41 -3.93 -7.47 10.94
C TYR A 41 -4.54 -6.70 9.76
N LEU A 42 -5.80 -6.27 9.88
CA LEU A 42 -6.49 -5.50 8.83
C LEU A 42 -5.78 -4.17 8.55
N ARG A 43 -5.38 -3.44 9.59
CA ARG A 43 -4.65 -2.19 9.48
C ARG A 43 -3.30 -2.39 8.78
N LEU A 44 -2.52 -3.38 9.22
CA LEU A 44 -1.21 -3.67 8.62
C LEU A 44 -1.35 -4.10 7.16
N LYS A 45 -2.36 -4.91 6.84
CA LYS A 45 -2.66 -5.31 5.46
C LYS A 45 -2.98 -4.10 4.58
N HIS A 46 -3.76 -3.15 5.10
CA HIS A 46 -4.05 -1.91 4.39
C HIS A 46 -2.80 -1.05 4.18
N GLU A 47 -1.93 -0.94 5.19
CA GLU A 47 -0.67 -0.21 5.09
C GLU A 47 0.30 -0.83 4.08
N ILE A 48 0.36 -2.16 4.00
CA ILE A 48 1.13 -2.87 2.97
C ILE A 48 0.58 -2.55 1.58
N ASP A 49 -0.74 -2.55 1.41
CA ASP A 49 -1.39 -2.28 0.13
C ASP A 49 -1.13 -0.84 -0.34
N THR A 50 -1.27 0.15 0.55
CA THR A 50 -0.99 1.55 0.24
C THR A 50 0.49 1.81 -0.06
N ALA A 51 1.41 1.21 0.71
CA ALA A 51 2.83 1.29 0.45
C ALA A 51 3.20 0.64 -0.89
N SER A 52 2.62 -0.51 -1.21
CA SER A 52 2.85 -1.23 -2.47
C SER A 52 2.34 -0.43 -3.66
N HIS A 53 1.16 0.20 -3.55
CA HIS A 53 0.64 1.09 -4.59
C HIS A 53 1.55 2.30 -4.79
N THR A 54 2.01 2.92 -3.71
CA THR A 54 2.93 4.07 -3.78
C THR A 54 4.24 3.69 -4.44
N LEU A 55 4.79 2.52 -4.09
CA LEU A 55 5.97 1.97 -4.72
C LEU A 55 5.77 1.81 -6.23
N ALA A 56 4.66 1.19 -6.65
CA ALA A 56 4.36 0.97 -8.07
C ALA A 56 4.31 2.30 -8.86
N VAL A 57 3.68 3.34 -8.31
CA VAL A 57 3.61 4.66 -8.93
C VAL A 57 5.00 5.28 -9.08
N VAL A 58 5.77 5.33 -7.99
CA VAL A 58 7.11 5.96 -8.00
C VAL A 58 8.08 5.18 -8.88
N THR A 59 8.00 3.84 -8.90
CA THR A 59 8.81 3.02 -9.81
C THR A 59 8.49 3.31 -11.27
N ALA A 60 7.21 3.44 -11.63
CA ALA A 60 6.82 3.79 -13.00
C ALA A 60 7.31 5.18 -13.41
N GLU A 61 7.27 6.16 -12.51
CA GLU A 61 7.83 7.50 -12.75
C GLU A 61 9.35 7.44 -12.94
N ARG A 62 10.05 6.70 -12.07
CA ARG A 62 11.49 6.49 -12.18
C ARG A 62 11.86 5.87 -13.52
N GLU A 63 11.20 4.79 -13.95
CA GLU A 63 11.47 4.13 -15.23
C GLU A 63 11.22 5.04 -16.44
N LYS A 64 10.21 5.91 -16.35
CA LYS A 64 9.94 6.91 -17.39
C LYS A 64 11.05 7.96 -17.47
N LEU A 65 11.56 8.42 -16.32
CA LEU A 65 12.68 9.35 -16.26
C LEU A 65 13.98 8.71 -16.72
N GLU A 66 14.27 7.48 -16.30
CA GLU A 66 15.44 6.73 -16.73
C GLU A 66 15.48 6.56 -18.25
N ARG A 67 14.35 6.23 -18.87
CA ARG A 67 14.26 6.19 -20.35
C ARG A 67 14.56 7.54 -20.98
N ARG A 68 14.02 8.64 -20.44
CA ARG A 68 14.30 9.99 -20.96
C ARG A 68 15.77 10.37 -20.83
N VAL A 69 16.38 10.05 -19.69
CA VAL A 69 17.80 10.31 -19.45
C VAL A 69 18.67 9.47 -20.38
N ALA A 70 18.32 8.19 -20.58
CA ALA A 70 19.04 7.32 -21.50
C ALA A 70 19.07 7.88 -22.93
N LEU A 71 17.95 8.44 -23.42
CA LEU A 71 17.86 9.08 -24.75
C LEU A 71 18.67 10.39 -24.86
N LEU A 72 19.07 10.97 -23.73
CA LEU A 72 19.86 12.21 -23.66
C LEU A 72 21.34 11.93 -23.33
N HIS A 73 21.73 10.67 -23.12
CA HIS A 73 23.10 10.31 -22.77
C HIS A 73 23.98 10.24 -24.03
N PRO A 74 25.24 10.71 -24.02
CA PRO A 74 26.08 10.80 -25.22
C PRO A 74 26.30 9.48 -25.96
N ASP A 75 26.31 8.36 -25.22
CA ASP A 75 26.48 7.01 -25.79
C ASP A 75 25.20 6.46 -26.47
N GLY A 76 24.06 7.14 -26.32
CA GLY A 76 22.75 6.77 -26.88
C GLY A 76 21.89 7.98 -27.28
N LEU A 77 22.53 9.09 -27.64
CA LEU A 77 21.93 10.39 -27.88
C LEU A 77 21.04 10.38 -29.13
N ASP A 78 19.75 10.62 -28.94
CA ASP A 78 18.82 10.82 -30.06
C ASP A 78 18.92 12.27 -30.55
N ILE A 79 19.41 12.44 -31.79
CA ILE A 79 19.62 13.74 -32.42
C ILE A 79 18.29 14.49 -32.61
N ASP A 80 17.21 13.79 -32.90
CA ASP A 80 15.89 14.40 -33.09
C ASP A 80 15.35 14.91 -31.75
N LEU A 81 15.57 14.16 -30.66
CA LEU A 81 15.20 14.60 -29.31
C LEU A 81 16.02 15.81 -28.86
N LEU A 82 17.30 15.87 -29.23
CA LEU A 82 18.17 17.00 -28.96
C LEU A 82 17.71 18.26 -29.71
N ASP A 83 17.37 18.12 -30.99
CA ASP A 83 16.88 19.23 -31.83
C ASP A 83 15.56 19.79 -31.29
N GLU A 84 14.61 18.91 -30.95
CA GLU A 84 13.33 19.31 -30.32
C GLU A 84 13.56 20.07 -29.00
N ARG A 85 14.52 19.63 -28.18
CA ARG A 85 14.86 20.31 -26.92
C ARG A 85 15.56 21.64 -27.12
N ALA A 86 16.42 21.76 -28.13
CA ALA A 86 17.05 23.01 -28.51
C ALA A 86 16.01 24.03 -29.00
N ARG A 87 15.04 23.60 -29.83
CA ARG A 87 13.91 24.43 -30.25
C ARG A 87 13.06 24.88 -29.07
N ALA A 88 12.63 23.94 -28.23
CA ALA A 88 11.72 24.21 -27.12
C ALA A 88 12.32 25.08 -26.01
N THR A 89 13.63 24.92 -25.72
CA THR A 89 14.28 25.59 -24.58
C THR A 89 15.01 26.86 -24.99
N LEU A 90 15.67 26.85 -26.15
CA LEU A 90 16.53 27.94 -26.61
C LEU A 90 15.87 28.78 -27.72
N GLY A 91 14.70 28.37 -28.23
CA GLY A 91 14.04 29.04 -29.35
C GLY A 91 14.84 28.97 -30.65
N LEU A 92 15.76 28.01 -30.78
CA LEU A 92 16.50 27.77 -32.01
C LEU A 92 15.54 27.28 -33.09
N SER A 93 15.72 27.74 -34.33
CA SER A 93 15.00 27.24 -35.51
C SER A 93 16.00 26.99 -36.63
N HIS A 94 15.72 26.02 -37.51
CA HIS A 94 16.55 25.81 -38.70
C HIS A 94 16.38 27.02 -39.64
N PRO A 95 17.42 27.39 -40.42
CA PRO A 95 17.31 28.45 -41.43
C PRO A 95 16.15 28.30 -42.42
N ASP A 96 15.66 27.08 -42.61
CA ASP A 96 14.57 26.74 -43.53
C ASP A 96 13.18 26.61 -42.84
N ASP A 97 13.11 26.84 -41.52
CA ASP A 97 11.86 26.75 -40.76
C ASP A 97 11.01 28.02 -40.90
N ALA A 98 9.71 27.86 -41.11
CA ALA A 98 8.76 28.97 -41.13
C ALA A 98 8.30 29.34 -39.72
N VAL A 99 8.59 30.57 -39.27
CA VAL A 99 8.13 31.11 -37.98
C VAL A 99 6.77 31.80 -38.15
N ILE A 100 5.74 31.31 -37.46
CA ILE A 100 4.40 31.91 -37.45
C ILE A 100 4.22 32.66 -36.14
N PHE A 101 4.11 34.00 -36.21
CA PHE A 101 3.72 34.82 -35.06
C PHE A 101 2.20 34.81 -34.93
N LEU A 102 1.70 34.34 -33.79
CA LEU A 102 0.27 34.37 -33.48
C LEU A 102 -0.12 35.79 -33.01
N PRO A 103 -1.23 36.35 -33.50
CA PRO A 103 -1.77 37.60 -32.97
C PRO A 103 -2.27 37.39 -31.53
N GLU A 104 -2.10 38.41 -30.68
CA GLU A 104 -2.62 38.40 -29.30
C GLU A 104 -4.14 38.30 -29.23
#